data_AF-L7VIZ3-F1
#
_entry.id   AF-L7VIZ3-F1
#
_cell.length_a   1.000
_cell.length_b   1.000
_cell.length_c   1.000
_cell.angle_alpha   90.00
_cell.angle_beta   90.00
_cell.angle_gamma   90.00
#
_symmetry.space_group_name_H-M   'P 1'
#
loop_
_entity.id
_entity.type
_entity.pdbx_description
1 polymer ?
#
loop_
_entity_poly.entity_id
_entity_poly.type
_entity_poly.pdbx_seq_one_letter_code
_entity_poly.pdbx_strand_id
1 'polypeptide(L)'
;MYNEKKKGFLTKKVFFRFLFQFVIFLLLPVIFALNLFLTSAQLAKQSCIDSSLISLRHVRDEFDNYINALDQIATQLMFEPKLNKVATIRKPQYGSRQVYYIQEFGEELKAKMSPSAQVDTNFVLLLKNASAAYYRDNVVFDLEFYYDKFLNYHDYTYQEWLDIVFGNSHPFFIPESRVLYEGVNISAMTYVFPIVTGYGGKEGFAFYNKKHED
;
A
#
# COMPACT_ATOMS: atom_id res chain seq x y z
N MET A 1 7.26 -87.49 -33.66
CA MET A 1 7.85 -86.15 -33.45
C MET A 1 6.85 -84.98 -33.48
N TYR A 2 5.54 -85.19 -33.72
CA TYR A 2 4.57 -84.11 -33.93
C TYR A 2 3.80 -83.64 -32.66
N ASN A 3 3.92 -84.36 -31.54
CA ASN A 3 3.05 -84.16 -30.36
C ASN A 3 3.62 -83.28 -29.25
N GLU A 4 4.94 -83.08 -29.17
CA GLU A 4 5.54 -82.24 -28.12
C GLU A 4 5.40 -80.74 -28.39
N LYS A 5 5.51 -80.31 -29.66
CA LYS A 5 5.36 -78.89 -30.04
C LYS A 5 3.97 -78.32 -29.72
N LYS A 6 2.92 -79.15 -29.74
CA LYS A 6 1.54 -78.73 -29.40
C LYS A 6 1.32 -78.55 -27.88
N LYS A 7 1.95 -79.39 -27.04
CA LYS A 7 1.86 -79.30 -25.57
C LYS A 7 2.51 -78.03 -25.01
N GLY A 8 3.68 -77.63 -25.54
CA GLY A 8 4.37 -76.40 -25.15
C GLY A 8 3.64 -75.11 -25.55
N PHE A 9 2.88 -75.14 -26.66
CA PHE A 9 2.09 -73.99 -27.11
C PHE A 9 0.81 -73.80 -26.28
N LEU A 10 0.15 -74.91 -25.89
CA LEU A 10 -1.04 -74.89 -25.03
C LEU A 10 -0.72 -74.42 -23.60
N THR A 11 0.41 -74.87 -23.03
CA THR A 11 0.88 -74.41 -21.70
C THR A 11 1.25 -72.93 -21.69
N LYS A 12 1.92 -72.43 -22.74
CA LYS A 12 2.17 -70.98 -22.90
C LYS A 12 0.88 -70.16 -22.98
N LYS A 13 -0.15 -70.66 -23.67
CA LYS A 13 -1.44 -69.99 -23.83
C LYS A 13 -2.24 -69.93 -22.53
N VAL A 14 -2.20 -71.00 -21.73
CA VAL A 14 -2.84 -71.04 -20.39
C VAL A 14 -2.09 -70.13 -19.40
N PHE A 15 -0.76 -70.16 -19.40
CA PHE A 15 0.06 -69.26 -18.56
C PHE A 15 -0.21 -67.77 -18.88
N PHE A 16 -0.24 -67.40 -20.17
CA PHE A 16 -0.58 -66.04 -20.58
C PHE A 16 -1.99 -65.62 -20.16
N ARG A 17 -2.96 -66.53 -20.15
CA ARG A 17 -4.34 -66.25 -19.70
C ARG A 17 -4.41 -65.95 -18.21
N PHE A 18 -3.69 -66.71 -17.38
CA PHE A 18 -3.59 -66.44 -15.94
C PHE A 18 -2.81 -65.17 -15.63
N LEU A 19 -1.68 -64.93 -16.32
CA LEU A 19 -0.89 -63.71 -16.20
C LEU A 19 -1.75 -62.47 -16.54
N PHE A 20 -2.53 -62.55 -17.61
CA PHE A 20 -3.41 -61.46 -18.05
C PHE A 20 -4.48 -61.11 -17.00
N GLN A 21 -5.08 -62.11 -16.36
CA GLN A 21 -6.03 -61.88 -15.26
C GLN A 21 -5.37 -61.20 -14.05
N PHE A 22 -4.15 -61.61 -13.72
CA PHE A 22 -3.37 -60.99 -12.64
C PHE A 22 -3.02 -59.54 -12.94
N VAL A 23 -2.61 -59.24 -14.17
CA VAL A 23 -2.32 -57.87 -14.64
C VAL A 23 -3.58 -57.00 -14.60
N ILE A 24 -4.73 -57.50 -15.05
CA ILE A 24 -6.00 -56.77 -14.97
C ILE A 24 -6.37 -56.45 -13.52
N PHE A 25 -6.24 -57.43 -12.63
CA PHE A 25 -6.54 -57.26 -11.21
C PHE A 25 -5.63 -56.19 -10.56
N LEU A 26 -4.38 -56.09 -11.03
CA LEU A 26 -3.40 -55.12 -10.54
C LEU A 26 -3.56 -53.73 -11.18
N LEU A 27 -4.13 -53.64 -12.40
CA LEU A 27 -4.38 -52.37 -13.08
C LEU A 27 -5.55 -51.58 -12.47
N LEU A 28 -6.58 -52.27 -11.96
CA LEU A 28 -7.72 -51.62 -11.31
C LEU A 28 -7.32 -50.63 -10.21
N PRO A 29 -6.56 -51.03 -9.16
CA PRO A 29 -6.15 -50.10 -8.10
C PRO A 29 -5.24 -48.98 -8.62
N VAL A 30 -4.44 -49.22 -9.67
CA VAL A 30 -3.60 -48.18 -10.29
C VAL A 30 -4.46 -47.12 -10.96
N ILE A 31 -5.50 -47.52 -11.71
CA ILE A 31 -6.43 -46.59 -12.36
C ILE A 31 -7.19 -45.78 -11.31
N PHE A 32 -7.62 -46.40 -10.21
CA PHE A 32 -8.27 -45.70 -9.11
C PHE A 32 -7.33 -44.69 -8.45
N ALA A 33 -6.10 -45.08 -8.12
CA ALA A 33 -5.11 -44.20 -7.52
C ALA A 33 -4.76 -43.03 -8.44
N LEU A 34 -4.66 -43.27 -9.76
CA LEU A 34 -4.40 -42.23 -10.75
C LEU A 34 -5.55 -41.22 -10.82
N ASN A 35 -6.81 -41.67 -10.86
CA ASN A 35 -7.96 -40.77 -10.87
C ASN A 35 -8.06 -39.95 -9.58
N LEU A 36 -7.81 -40.59 -8.44
CA LEU A 36 -7.76 -39.91 -7.14
C LEU A 36 -6.67 -38.82 -7.16
N PHE A 37 -5.47 -39.16 -7.60
CA PHE A 37 -4.34 -38.23 -7.69
C PHE A 37 -4.66 -37.03 -8.59
N LEU A 38 -5.21 -37.26 -9.80
CA LEU A 38 -5.58 -36.20 -10.73
C LEU A 38 -6.65 -35.27 -10.13
N THR A 39 -7.66 -35.84 -9.48
CA THR A 39 -8.74 -35.09 -8.83
C THR A 39 -8.21 -34.27 -7.66
N SER A 40 -7.38 -34.87 -6.81
CA SER A 40 -6.74 -34.18 -5.68
C SER A 40 -5.81 -33.06 -6.17
N ALA A 41 -5.05 -33.29 -7.24
CA ALA A 41 -4.19 -32.25 -7.82
C ALA A 41 -5.00 -31.07 -8.37
N GLN A 42 -6.13 -31.34 -9.03
CA GLN A 42 -7.02 -30.31 -9.53
C GLN A 42 -7.67 -29.50 -8.40
N LEU A 43 -8.15 -30.18 -7.34
CA LEU A 43 -8.72 -29.52 -6.16
C LEU A 43 -7.67 -28.68 -5.41
N ALA A 44 -6.45 -29.21 -5.24
CA ALA A 44 -5.35 -28.48 -4.62
C ALA A 44 -4.98 -27.22 -5.42
N LYS A 45 -4.92 -27.32 -6.75
CA LYS A 45 -4.69 -26.17 -7.62
C LYS A 45 -5.79 -25.12 -7.45
N GLN A 46 -7.06 -25.53 -7.47
CA GLN A 46 -8.18 -24.60 -7.30
C GLN A 46 -8.13 -23.91 -5.94
N SER A 47 -7.88 -24.68 -4.87
CA SER A 47 -7.76 -24.14 -3.52
C SER A 47 -6.61 -23.13 -3.38
N CYS A 48 -5.47 -23.37 -4.02
CA CYS A 48 -4.35 -22.43 -4.04
C CYS A 48 -4.73 -21.12 -4.75
N ILE A 49 -5.44 -21.20 -5.88
CA ILE A 49 -5.93 -20.02 -6.60
C ILE A 49 -6.92 -19.24 -5.74
N ASP A 50 -7.91 -19.93 -5.15
CA ASP A 50 -8.94 -19.30 -4.33
C ASP A 50 -8.34 -18.63 -3.09
N SER A 51 -7.38 -19.31 -2.43
CA SER A 51 -6.65 -18.74 -1.29
C SER A 51 -5.88 -17.49 -1.69
N SER A 52 -5.18 -17.51 -2.84
CA SER A 52 -4.43 -16.36 -3.33
C SER A 52 -5.35 -15.18 -3.63
N LEU A 53 -6.53 -15.44 -4.22
CA LEU A 53 -7.54 -14.41 -4.47
C LEU A 53 -8.12 -13.83 -3.18
N ILE A 54 -8.37 -14.66 -2.17
CA ILE A 54 -8.84 -14.19 -0.85
C ILE A 54 -7.78 -13.30 -0.20
N SER A 55 -6.51 -13.71 -0.22
CA SER A 55 -5.40 -12.90 0.31
C SER A 55 -5.28 -11.55 -0.41
N LEU A 56 -5.35 -11.53 -1.74
CA LEU A 56 -5.30 -10.28 -2.51
C LEU A 56 -6.48 -9.35 -2.19
N ARG A 57 -7.69 -9.89 -2.03
CA ARG A 57 -8.86 -9.10 -1.61
C ARG A 57 -8.67 -8.53 -0.22
N HIS A 58 -8.15 -9.31 0.71
CA HIS A 58 -7.86 -8.84 2.06
C HIS A 58 -6.87 -7.66 2.05
N VAL A 59 -5.75 -7.78 1.32
CA VAL A 59 -4.76 -6.71 1.20
C VAL A 59 -5.37 -5.44 0.57
N ARG A 60 -6.20 -5.60 -0.47
CA ARG A 60 -6.94 -4.49 -1.07
C ARG A 60 -7.87 -3.82 -0.06
N ASP A 61 -8.67 -4.61 0.65
CA ASP A 61 -9.66 -4.08 1.60
C ASP A 61 -8.97 -3.38 2.78
N GLU A 62 -7.82 -3.88 3.25
CA GLU A 62 -6.97 -3.19 4.23
C GLU A 62 -6.43 -1.86 3.69
N PHE A 63 -5.97 -1.83 2.44
CA PHE A 63 -5.47 -0.62 1.80
C PHE A 63 -6.59 0.43 1.61
N ASP A 64 -7.78 0.00 1.17
CA ASP A 64 -8.95 0.88 1.03
C ASP A 64 -9.38 1.45 2.40
N ASN A 65 -9.39 0.61 3.44
CA ASN A 65 -9.67 1.05 4.81
C ASN A 65 -8.63 2.06 5.32
N TYR A 66 -7.35 1.84 4.98
CA TYR A 66 -6.28 2.78 5.30
C TYR A 66 -6.52 4.14 4.62
N ILE A 67 -6.80 4.17 3.31
CA ILE A 67 -7.11 5.42 2.59
C ILE A 67 -8.31 6.13 3.21
N ASN A 68 -9.39 5.39 3.49
CA ASN A 68 -10.58 5.95 4.12
C ASN A 68 -10.27 6.58 5.49
N ALA A 69 -9.37 5.99 6.28
CA ALA A 69 -8.92 6.59 7.52
C ALA A 69 -8.15 7.89 7.30
N LEU A 70 -7.29 7.95 6.27
CA LEU A 70 -6.58 9.18 5.89
C LEU A 70 -7.56 10.30 5.49
N ASP A 71 -8.56 9.97 4.69
CA ASP A 71 -9.60 10.91 4.26
C ASP A 71 -10.41 11.45 5.43
N GLN A 72 -10.76 10.59 6.39
CA GLN A 72 -11.47 11.01 7.60
C GLN A 72 -10.62 11.98 8.43
N ILE A 73 -9.33 11.68 8.62
CA ILE A 73 -8.41 12.56 9.36
C ILE A 73 -8.25 13.90 8.64
N ALA A 74 -8.01 13.89 7.32
CA ALA A 74 -7.84 15.11 6.55
C ALA A 74 -9.12 15.96 6.51
N THR A 75 -10.29 15.33 6.46
CA THR A 75 -11.60 15.99 6.53
C THR A 75 -11.82 16.62 7.91
N GLN A 76 -11.53 15.91 8.99
CA GLN A 76 -11.61 16.46 10.35
C GLN A 76 -10.70 17.69 10.51
N LEU A 77 -9.48 17.60 9.96
CA LEU A 77 -8.52 18.69 9.99
C LEU A 77 -9.01 19.91 9.19
N MET A 78 -9.63 19.71 8.01
CA MET A 78 -10.21 20.78 7.19
C MET A 78 -11.27 21.60 7.95
N PHE A 79 -12.06 20.96 8.80
CA PHE A 79 -13.10 21.62 9.59
C PHE A 79 -12.59 22.20 10.91
N GLU A 80 -11.29 22.09 11.23
CA GLU A 80 -10.72 22.66 12.44
C GLU A 80 -10.71 24.21 12.37
N PRO A 81 -11.39 24.92 13.28
CA PRO A 81 -11.47 26.39 13.22
C PRO A 81 -10.10 27.08 13.31
N LYS A 82 -9.16 26.48 14.06
CA LYS A 82 -7.80 27.01 14.22
C LYS A 82 -7.00 26.89 12.93
N LEU A 83 -7.17 25.80 12.17
CA LEU A 83 -6.54 25.68 10.86
C LEU A 83 -7.00 26.80 9.93
N ASN A 84 -8.30 27.09 9.89
CA ASN A 84 -8.84 28.19 9.08
C ASN A 84 -8.21 29.54 9.47
N LYS A 85 -8.01 29.79 10.76
CA LYS A 85 -7.33 31.01 11.24
C LYS A 85 -5.88 31.07 10.76
N VAL A 86 -5.13 29.98 10.93
CA VAL A 86 -3.71 29.88 10.58
C VAL A 86 -3.49 29.95 9.06
N ALA A 87 -4.38 29.36 8.26
CA ALA A 87 -4.31 29.37 6.79
C ALA A 87 -4.49 30.77 6.17
N THR A 88 -5.14 31.71 6.89
CA THR A 88 -5.26 33.11 6.44
C THR A 88 -4.01 33.94 6.69
N ILE A 89 -3.07 33.46 7.50
CA ILE A 89 -1.83 34.18 7.81
C ILE A 89 -0.91 34.15 6.59
N ARG A 90 -0.49 35.33 6.14
CA ARG A 90 0.43 35.49 5.01
C ARG A 90 1.79 35.91 5.52
N LYS A 91 2.83 35.10 5.26
CA LYS A 91 4.26 35.35 5.56
C LYS A 91 4.45 36.12 6.88
N PRO A 92 4.25 35.47 8.04
CA PRO A 92 4.32 36.15 9.33
C PRO A 92 5.71 36.75 9.56
N GLN A 93 5.77 37.95 10.13
CA GLN A 93 7.05 38.54 10.53
C GLN A 93 7.58 37.82 11.78
N TYR A 94 8.90 37.60 11.84
CA TYR A 94 9.57 37.02 13.01
C TYR A 94 9.23 37.82 14.28
N GLY A 95 8.90 37.10 15.36
CA GLY A 95 8.51 37.69 16.64
C GLY A 95 7.09 38.25 16.70
N SER A 96 6.30 38.16 15.62
CA SER A 96 4.91 38.60 15.63
C SER A 96 3.98 37.61 16.37
N ARG A 97 2.84 38.11 16.85
CA ARG A 97 1.77 37.29 17.43
C ARG A 97 1.25 36.21 16.45
N GLN A 98 1.44 36.39 15.15
CA GLN A 98 1.04 35.43 14.13
C GLN A 98 1.91 34.16 14.18
N VAL A 99 3.22 34.30 14.45
CA VAL A 99 4.13 33.15 14.65
C VAL A 99 3.68 32.33 15.86
N TYR A 100 3.32 32.99 16.96
CA TYR A 100 2.79 32.31 18.14
C TYR A 100 1.53 31.49 17.82
N TYR A 101 0.57 32.05 17.07
CA TYR A 101 -0.65 31.29 16.69
C TYR A 101 -0.35 30.08 15.79
N ILE A 102 0.65 30.19 14.92
CA ILE A 102 1.10 29.08 14.08
C ILE A 102 1.72 27.98 14.96
N GLN A 103 2.57 28.35 15.91
CA GLN A 103 3.20 27.40 16.83
C GLN A 103 2.17 26.72 17.76
N GLU A 104 1.28 27.49 18.38
CA GLU A 104 0.20 27.00 19.25
C GLU A 104 -0.69 25.99 18.50
N PHE A 105 -1.04 26.27 17.24
CA PHE A 105 -1.77 25.31 16.41
C PHE A 105 -0.98 24.02 16.15
N GLY A 106 0.34 24.10 15.97
CA GLY A 106 1.19 22.92 15.79
C GLY A 106 1.19 21.99 17.00
N GLU A 107 1.27 22.57 18.20
CA GLU A 107 1.22 21.81 19.46
C GLU A 107 -0.13 21.10 19.66
N GLU A 108 -1.23 21.76 19.30
CA GLU A 108 -2.56 21.16 19.37
C GLU A 108 -2.79 20.12 18.28
N LEU A 109 -2.29 20.38 17.07
CA LEU A 109 -2.34 19.43 15.97
C LEU A 109 -1.61 18.15 16.36
N LYS A 110 -0.43 18.26 16.98
CA LYS A 110 0.29 17.13 17.57
C LYS A 110 -0.58 16.35 18.57
N ALA A 111 -1.22 17.05 19.52
CA ALA A 111 -2.04 16.38 20.53
C ALA A 111 -3.24 15.64 19.92
N LYS A 112 -3.84 16.19 18.86
CA LYS A 112 -4.98 15.59 18.14
C LYS A 112 -4.59 14.46 17.19
N MET A 113 -3.39 14.53 16.62
CA MET A 113 -2.88 13.58 15.63
C MET A 113 -1.96 12.52 16.23
N SER A 114 -1.68 12.61 17.53
CA SER A 114 -1.02 11.56 18.32
C SER A 114 -1.74 10.22 18.07
N PRO A 115 -1.00 9.11 17.83
CA PRO A 115 -1.46 8.03 17.00
C PRO A 115 -2.81 7.49 17.44
N SER A 116 -3.84 7.75 16.62
CA SER A 116 -4.97 6.84 16.56
C SER A 116 -4.39 5.48 16.17
N ALA A 117 -4.82 4.41 16.84
CA ALA A 117 -4.22 3.07 16.75
C ALA A 117 -4.17 2.43 15.34
N GLN A 118 -4.62 3.14 14.30
CA GLN A 118 -4.79 2.66 12.94
C GLN A 118 -3.81 3.29 11.93
N VAL A 119 -3.18 4.42 12.25
CA VAL A 119 -2.30 5.11 11.29
C VAL A 119 -1.03 5.55 12.00
N ASP A 120 0.08 4.88 11.70
CA ASP A 120 1.42 5.27 12.14
C ASP A 120 1.88 6.48 11.32
N THR A 121 1.64 7.69 11.84
CA THR A 121 1.53 8.89 11.01
C THR A 121 2.72 9.83 11.12
N ASN A 122 3.67 9.63 10.21
CA ASN A 122 4.55 10.70 9.75
C ASN A 122 3.77 11.65 8.83
N PHE A 123 2.81 12.39 9.38
CA PHE A 123 2.08 13.41 8.62
C PHE A 123 2.85 14.72 8.62
N VAL A 124 2.75 15.41 7.50
CA VAL A 124 3.24 16.77 7.30
C VAL A 124 2.02 17.60 6.92
N LEU A 125 1.98 18.88 7.26
CA LEU A 125 0.93 19.82 6.82
C LEU A 125 1.61 21.06 6.21
N LEU A 126 1.36 21.31 4.92
CA LEU A 126 1.98 22.42 4.20
C LEU A 126 1.04 23.61 4.04
N LEU A 127 1.41 24.78 4.52
CA LEU A 127 0.67 26.02 4.37
C LEU A 127 1.34 26.95 3.35
N LYS A 128 0.74 27.11 2.17
CA LYS A 128 1.34 27.95 1.12
C LYS A 128 1.35 29.44 1.46
N ASN A 129 0.24 29.96 2.00
CA ASN A 129 0.13 31.38 2.33
C ASN A 129 1.16 31.82 3.38
N ALA A 130 1.39 30.98 4.38
CA ALA A 130 2.36 31.21 5.43
C ALA A 130 3.79 30.86 4.99
N SER A 131 3.95 30.13 3.87
CA SER A 131 5.18 29.41 3.51
C SER A 131 5.70 28.64 4.72
N ALA A 132 4.89 27.70 5.23
CA ALA A 132 5.25 26.93 6.42
C ALA A 132 4.91 25.44 6.25
N ALA A 133 5.76 24.57 6.78
CA ALA A 133 5.51 23.13 6.88
C ALA A 133 5.48 22.73 8.35
N TYR A 134 4.37 22.14 8.79
CA TYR A 134 4.33 21.38 10.03
C TYR A 134 4.86 20.00 9.77
N TYR A 135 5.89 19.62 10.50
CA TYR A 135 6.61 18.39 10.32
C TYR A 135 6.93 17.80 11.69
N ARG A 136 6.40 16.61 12.00
CA ARG A 136 6.50 15.99 13.33
C ARG A 136 6.10 16.98 14.44
N ASP A 137 7.07 17.39 15.25
CA ASP A 137 6.94 18.29 16.39
C ASP A 137 7.35 19.73 16.10
N ASN A 138 7.71 20.04 14.85
CA ASN A 138 8.30 21.32 14.46
C ASN A 138 7.49 22.03 13.37
N VAL A 139 7.65 23.36 13.33
CA VAL A 139 7.19 24.20 12.22
C VAL A 139 8.42 24.76 11.52
N VAL A 140 8.54 24.48 10.23
CA VAL A 140 9.56 25.07 9.37
C VAL A 140 8.91 26.21 8.61
N PHE A 141 9.34 27.44 8.88
CA PHE A 141 9.01 28.60 8.06
C PHE A 141 10.00 28.63 6.90
N ASP A 142 9.49 28.78 5.68
CA ASP A 142 10.13 28.55 4.39
C ASP A 142 9.94 27.12 3.83
N LEU A 143 9.00 26.98 2.89
CA LEU A 143 8.71 25.72 2.19
C LEU A 143 9.84 25.25 1.28
N GLU A 144 10.63 26.17 0.70
CA GLU A 144 11.77 25.81 -0.15
C GLU A 144 12.89 25.21 0.70
N PHE A 145 13.19 25.84 1.83
CA PHE A 145 14.11 25.29 2.83
C PHE A 145 13.62 23.93 3.37
N TYR A 146 12.31 23.79 3.61
CA TYR A 146 11.72 22.52 4.01
C TYR A 146 11.97 21.42 2.97
N TYR A 147 11.72 21.70 1.69
CA TYR A 147 11.94 20.76 0.60
C TYR A 147 13.42 20.36 0.49
N ASP A 148 14.33 21.34 0.51
CA ASP A 148 15.75 21.07 0.31
C ASP A 148 16.41 20.29 1.46
N LYS A 149 15.91 20.45 2.70
CA LYS A 149 16.55 19.88 3.90
C LYS A 149 15.84 18.69 4.50
N PHE A 150 14.52 18.60 4.37
CA PHE A 150 13.72 17.59 5.05
C PHE A 150 12.97 16.66 4.09
N LEU A 151 12.62 17.13 2.89
CA LEU A 151 11.84 16.37 1.93
C LEU A 151 12.20 16.73 0.48
N ASN A 152 13.04 15.93 -0.17
CA ASN A 152 13.40 16.16 -1.57
C ASN A 152 13.01 14.96 -2.44
N TYR A 153 12.27 15.20 -3.53
CA TYR A 153 12.01 14.20 -4.54
C TYR A 153 13.06 14.32 -5.63
N HIS A 154 13.79 13.23 -5.91
CA HIS A 154 14.88 13.27 -6.90
C HIS A 154 14.39 13.62 -8.30
N ASP A 155 13.13 13.31 -8.60
CA ASP A 155 12.54 13.46 -9.93
C ASP A 155 11.88 14.83 -10.13
N TYR A 156 11.78 15.66 -9.09
CA TYR A 156 11.08 16.95 -9.14
C TYR A 156 11.94 18.07 -8.55
N THR A 157 11.96 19.22 -9.22
CA THR A 157 12.41 20.46 -8.60
C THR A 157 11.41 20.96 -7.57
N TYR A 158 11.83 21.87 -6.68
CA TYR A 158 10.93 22.50 -5.70
C TYR A 158 9.68 23.10 -6.37
N GLN A 159 9.84 23.80 -7.49
CA GLN A 159 8.73 24.45 -8.19
C GLN A 159 7.77 23.43 -8.81
N GLU A 160 8.29 22.36 -9.43
CA GLU A 160 7.44 21.29 -9.97
C GLU A 160 6.69 20.56 -8.86
N TRP A 161 7.35 20.28 -7.74
CA TRP A 161 6.71 19.70 -6.57
C TRP A 161 5.59 20.59 -6.02
N LEU A 162 5.84 21.90 -5.92
CA LEU A 162 4.85 22.88 -5.51
C LEU A 162 3.63 22.84 -6.45
N ASP A 163 3.85 22.82 -7.76
CA ASP A 163 2.79 22.80 -8.76
C ASP A 163 2.01 21.47 -8.74
N ILE A 164 2.67 20.33 -8.52
CA ILE A 164 2.01 19.02 -8.37
C ILE A 164 1.13 19.00 -7.13
N VAL A 165 1.70 19.37 -5.98
CA VAL A 165 1.00 19.33 -4.69
C VAL A 165 -0.19 20.28 -4.72
N PHE A 166 0.02 21.54 -5.10
CA PHE A 166 -1.00 22.58 -4.99
C PHE A 166 -1.89 22.76 -6.24
N GLY A 167 -1.52 22.17 -7.38
CA GLY A 167 -2.28 22.26 -8.63
C GLY A 167 -3.54 21.39 -8.65
N ASN A 168 -3.57 20.33 -7.84
CA ASN A 168 -4.71 19.41 -7.79
C ASN A 168 -5.83 19.91 -6.86
N SER A 169 -7.06 19.44 -7.11
CA SER A 169 -8.26 19.81 -6.32
C SER A 169 -8.93 18.60 -5.66
N HIS A 170 -8.44 17.40 -5.94
CA HIS A 170 -8.90 16.14 -5.35
C HIS A 170 -7.72 15.39 -4.75
N PRO A 171 -7.95 14.51 -3.76
CA PRO A 171 -6.90 13.67 -3.22
C PRO A 171 -6.27 12.78 -4.29
N PHE A 172 -4.96 12.62 -4.24
CA PHE A 172 -4.22 11.84 -5.23
C PHE A 172 -2.97 11.23 -4.62
N PHE A 173 -2.37 10.30 -5.37
CA PHE A 173 -1.07 9.72 -5.03
C PHE A 173 0.01 10.28 -5.93
N ILE A 174 1.12 10.70 -5.33
CA ILE A 174 2.38 10.81 -6.05
C ILE A 174 2.92 9.38 -6.18
N PRO A 175 3.19 8.90 -7.41
CA PRO A 175 3.72 7.57 -7.64
C PRO A 175 5.00 7.30 -6.87
N GLU A 176 5.33 6.01 -6.73
CA GLU A 176 6.56 5.58 -6.10
C GLU A 176 7.76 6.30 -6.72
N SER A 177 8.50 7.01 -5.87
CA SER A 177 9.67 7.78 -6.26
C SER A 177 10.72 7.72 -5.16
N ARG A 178 11.97 8.04 -5.53
CA ARG A 178 13.07 8.12 -4.57
C ARG A 178 13.01 9.46 -3.86
N VAL A 179 12.70 9.40 -2.58
CA VAL A 179 12.54 10.57 -1.71
C VAL A 179 13.67 10.59 -0.70
N LEU A 180 14.36 11.73 -0.59
CA LEU A 180 15.20 12.04 0.54
C LEU A 180 14.30 12.56 1.66
N TYR A 181 14.06 11.74 2.67
CA TYR A 181 13.27 12.08 3.83
C TYR A 181 14.19 12.13 5.06
N GLU A 182 14.36 13.31 5.65
CA GLU A 182 15.28 13.56 6.76
C GLU A 182 16.72 13.08 6.53
N GLY A 183 17.22 13.23 5.30
CA GLY A 183 18.56 12.78 4.93
C GLY A 183 18.69 11.28 4.64
N VAL A 184 17.60 10.51 4.75
CA VAL A 184 17.55 9.09 4.38
C VAL A 184 16.84 8.93 3.05
N ASN A 185 17.48 8.25 2.10
CA ASN A 185 16.84 7.91 0.83
C ASN A 185 15.90 6.71 1.03
N ILE A 186 14.63 6.91 0.71
CA ILE A 186 13.58 5.90 0.79
C ILE A 186 12.80 5.83 -0.53
N SER A 187 12.29 4.64 -0.86
CA SER A 187 11.28 4.49 -1.90
C SER A 187 9.92 4.68 -1.25
N ALA A 188 9.14 5.65 -1.72
CA ALA A 188 7.89 6.04 -1.09
C ALA A 188 6.82 6.38 -2.11
N MET A 189 5.61 5.92 -1.85
CA MET A 189 4.38 6.44 -2.47
C MET A 189 3.75 7.44 -1.49
N THR A 190 3.40 8.63 -1.98
CA THR A 190 2.89 9.69 -1.11
C THR A 190 1.43 9.97 -1.41
N TYR A 191 0.58 9.82 -0.40
CA TYR A 191 -0.80 10.29 -0.47
C TYR A 191 -0.85 11.80 -0.21
N VAL A 192 -1.65 12.52 -1.01
CA VAL A 192 -1.70 13.97 -1.03
C VAL A 192 -3.17 14.40 -0.99
N PHE A 193 -3.58 15.00 0.13
CA PHE A 193 -4.96 15.46 0.33
C PHE A 193 -5.04 17.00 0.30
N PRO A 194 -5.70 17.63 -0.69
CA PRO A 194 -5.81 19.08 -0.75
C PRO A 194 -6.83 19.62 0.25
N ILE A 195 -6.37 20.45 1.19
CA ILE A 195 -7.24 21.17 2.13
C ILE A 195 -7.63 22.52 1.51
N VAL A 196 -8.94 22.75 1.39
CA VAL A 196 -9.51 24.03 0.95
C VAL A 196 -10.17 24.70 2.15
N THR A 197 -9.62 25.84 2.59
CA THR A 197 -10.21 26.61 3.69
C THR A 197 -11.27 27.58 3.17
N GLY A 198 -12.34 27.78 3.94
CA GLY A 198 -13.51 28.58 3.52
C GLY A 198 -13.27 30.07 3.30
N TYR A 199 -12.08 30.59 3.63
CA TYR A 199 -11.71 32.00 3.51
C TYR A 199 -10.49 32.18 2.59
N GLY A 200 -10.64 31.85 1.30
CA GLY A 200 -9.76 32.37 0.26
C GLY A 200 -8.30 31.89 0.32
N GLY A 201 -8.10 30.58 0.16
CA GLY A 201 -6.79 30.02 -0.13
C GLY A 201 -6.80 28.53 0.14
N LYS A 202 -6.51 27.74 -0.89
CA LYS A 202 -6.15 26.33 -0.74
C LYS A 202 -4.96 26.23 0.26
N GLU A 203 -4.51 25.01 0.49
CA GLU A 203 -3.09 24.66 0.66
C GLU A 203 -2.75 24.21 2.09
N GLY A 204 -3.12 22.94 2.33
CA GLY A 204 -2.76 22.06 3.45
C GLY A 204 -2.74 20.64 2.88
N PHE A 205 -1.66 19.87 3.07
CA PHE A 205 -1.50 18.52 2.53
C PHE A 205 -1.02 17.58 3.61
N ALA A 206 -1.75 16.49 3.85
CA ALA A 206 -1.32 15.42 4.73
C ALA A 206 -0.44 14.44 3.96
N PHE A 207 0.72 14.10 4.51
CA PHE A 207 1.69 13.15 3.96
C PHE A 207 1.58 11.82 4.68
N TYR A 208 1.68 10.71 3.95
CA TYR A 208 1.80 9.39 4.56
C TYR A 208 2.88 8.65 3.81
N ASN A 209 3.99 8.39 4.50
CA ASN A 209 5.14 7.72 3.93
C ASN A 209 5.21 6.32 4.54
N LYS A 210 4.82 5.30 3.77
CA LYS A 210 4.97 3.91 4.19
C LYS A 210 6.32 3.42 3.67
N LYS A 211 7.25 3.20 4.61
CA LYS A 211 8.50 2.49 4.35
C LYS A 211 8.19 1.09 3.79
N HIS A 212 8.74 0.76 2.63
CA HIS A 212 8.82 -0.63 2.21
C HIS A 212 9.93 -1.29 3.03
N GLU A 213 9.58 -2.19 3.94
CA GLU A 213 10.56 -3.11 4.54
C GLU A 213 10.59 -4.36 3.66
N ASP A 214 11.81 -4.73 3.25
CA ASP A 214 12.10 -5.97 2.52
C ASP A 214 11.85 -7.22 3.38
#